data_AF-A0A8T4PHR3-F1
#
_entry.id   AF-A0A8T4PHR3-F1
#
_cell.length_a   1.000
_cell.length_b   1.000
_cell.length_c   1.000
_cell.angle_alpha   90.00
_cell.angle_beta   90.00
_cell.angle_gamma   90.00
#
_symmetry.space_group_name_H-M   'P 1'
#
loop_
_entity.id
_entity.type
_entity.pdbx_description
1 polymer ?
#
loop_
_entity_poly.entity_id
_entity_poly.type
_entity_poly.pdbx_seq_one_letter_code
_entity_poly.pdbx_strand_id
1 'polypeptide(L)'
;MFWLKKSNDKFSQLHGLLAKSFANVKKDTVNLFQWMNFLYQKSLEQENLIKKLELELSYAPKKPEDIKRIVDSYYSYEHLLSKIRALDEKIDSLRERKPREKLFEVGEIEQRLERLEQQKKAAVREKIVKRLTKNSKEYIKSLLVSYIRKYGQIGALQLKDMVVIEQGLCSKSSFYRILEEMELLEEIEVARRGKENFYLYKAVKQL
;
A
#
# COMPACT_ATOMS: atom_id res chain seq x y z
N MET A 1 25.47 -52.19 121.14
CA MET A 1 25.68 -50.94 120.35
C MET A 1 25.51 -51.08 118.83
N PHE A 2 25.42 -52.29 118.25
CA PHE A 2 25.34 -52.45 116.77
C PHE A 2 23.96 -52.11 116.14
N TRP A 3 22.88 -52.07 116.93
CA TRP A 3 21.52 -51.86 116.41
C TRP A 3 21.17 -50.38 116.15
N LEU A 4 21.75 -49.44 116.90
CA LEU A 4 21.52 -48.00 116.70
C LEU A 4 22.20 -47.47 115.42
N LYS A 5 23.34 -48.05 115.02
CA LYS A 5 24.08 -47.61 113.82
C LYS A 5 23.34 -47.98 112.52
N LYS A 6 22.71 -49.17 112.48
CA LYS A 6 21.96 -49.67 111.32
C LYS A 6 20.64 -48.92 111.07
N SER A 7 20.08 -48.28 112.10
CA SER A 7 18.89 -47.43 111.97
C SER A 7 19.22 -46.06 111.36
N ASN A 8 20.39 -45.51 111.68
CA ASN A 8 20.83 -44.20 111.19
C ASN A 8 21.15 -44.22 109.68
N ASP A 9 21.73 -45.31 109.17
CA ASP A 9 21.98 -45.48 107.72
C ASP A 9 20.67 -45.61 106.91
N LYS A 10 19.65 -46.27 107.47
CA LYS A 10 18.33 -46.34 106.80
C LYS A 10 17.64 -44.98 106.78
N PHE A 11 17.81 -44.20 107.84
CA PHE A 11 17.27 -42.86 107.94
C PHE A 11 17.96 -41.88 106.97
N SER A 12 19.28 -41.96 106.81
CA SER A 12 20.00 -41.17 105.81
C SER A 12 19.63 -41.56 104.37
N GLN A 13 19.45 -42.87 104.10
CA GLN A 13 18.94 -43.35 102.81
C GLN A 13 17.53 -42.84 102.52
N LEU A 14 16.64 -42.85 103.52
CA LEU A 14 15.29 -42.32 103.39
C LEU A 14 15.32 -40.81 103.11
N HIS A 15 16.13 -40.03 103.83
CA HIS A 15 16.32 -38.61 103.54
C HIS A 15 16.88 -38.35 102.14
N GLY A 16 17.83 -39.18 101.68
CA GLY A 16 18.38 -39.10 100.34
C GLY A 16 17.33 -39.40 99.26
N LEU A 17 16.46 -40.41 99.47
CA LEU A 17 15.35 -40.72 98.57
C LEU A 17 14.30 -39.62 98.55
N LEU A 18 13.97 -39.05 99.72
CA LEU A 18 13.02 -37.96 99.87
C LEU A 18 13.53 -36.69 99.18
N ALA A 19 14.82 -36.36 99.37
CA ALA A 19 15.45 -35.23 98.69
C ALA A 19 15.45 -35.41 97.16
N LYS A 20 15.72 -36.63 96.67
CA LYS A 20 15.63 -36.96 95.24
C LYS A 20 14.20 -36.86 94.71
N SER A 21 13.20 -37.35 95.45
CA SER A 21 11.81 -37.23 95.02
C SER A 21 11.35 -35.77 94.96
N PHE A 22 11.72 -34.94 95.95
CA PHE A 22 11.43 -33.50 95.91
C PHE A 22 12.18 -32.78 94.79
N ALA A 23 13.43 -33.15 94.51
CA ALA A 23 14.19 -32.60 93.39
C ALA A 23 13.53 -32.96 92.04
N ASN A 24 13.02 -34.19 91.89
CA ASN A 24 12.30 -34.62 90.69
C ASN A 24 10.98 -33.85 90.54
N VAL A 25 10.18 -33.71 91.59
CA VAL A 25 8.94 -32.91 91.57
C VAL A 25 9.25 -31.45 91.23
N LYS A 26 10.33 -30.88 91.75
CA LYS A 26 10.79 -29.53 91.40
C LYS A 26 11.19 -29.43 89.92
N LYS A 27 11.88 -30.43 89.38
CA LYS A 27 12.23 -30.47 87.95
C LYS A 27 10.98 -30.59 87.07
N ASP A 28 10.04 -31.44 87.47
CA ASP A 28 8.80 -31.67 86.73
C ASP A 28 7.91 -30.43 86.74
N THR A 29 7.79 -29.72 87.87
CA THR A 29 7.07 -28.44 87.94
C THR A 29 7.69 -27.38 87.04
N VAL A 30 9.02 -27.30 86.95
CA VAL A 30 9.71 -26.41 86.00
C VAL A 30 9.43 -26.80 84.56
N ASN A 31 9.49 -28.10 84.23
CA ASN A 31 9.19 -28.58 82.88
C ASN A 31 7.73 -28.30 82.50
N LEU A 32 6.78 -28.55 83.41
CA LEU A 32 5.37 -28.25 83.18
C LEU A 32 5.15 -26.76 82.92
N PHE A 33 5.85 -25.88 83.66
CA PHE A 33 5.79 -24.44 83.42
C PHE A 33 6.36 -24.06 82.04
N GLN A 34 7.48 -24.67 81.62
CA GLN A 34 8.03 -24.47 80.28
C GLN A 34 7.07 -24.92 79.18
N TRP A 35 6.45 -26.10 79.33
CA TRP A 35 5.46 -26.61 78.40
C TRP A 35 4.21 -25.73 78.34
N MET A 36 3.73 -25.25 79.49
CA MET A 36 2.59 -24.34 79.55
C MET A 36 2.88 -23.03 78.82
N ASN A 37 4.07 -22.45 79.01
CA ASN A 37 4.48 -21.24 78.29
C ASN A 37 4.62 -21.47 76.79
N PHE A 38 5.21 -22.60 76.39
CA PHE A 38 5.33 -22.98 74.99
C PHE A 38 3.96 -23.15 74.33
N LEU A 39 3.03 -23.86 75.00
CA LEU A 39 1.67 -24.06 74.50
C LEU A 39 0.91 -22.73 74.42
N TYR A 40 1.08 -21.84 75.41
CA TYR A 40 0.50 -20.51 75.37
C TYR A 40 1.01 -19.69 74.18
N GLN A 41 2.32 -19.67 73.95
CA GLN A 41 2.91 -18.98 72.79
C GLN A 41 2.39 -19.56 71.47
N LYS A 42 2.32 -20.90 71.36
CA LYS A 42 1.77 -21.56 70.17
C LYS A 42 0.30 -21.25 69.93
N SER A 43 -0.51 -21.20 70.99
CA SER A 43 -1.91 -20.79 70.90
C SER A 43 -2.03 -19.36 70.35
N LEU A 44 -1.20 -18.45 70.84
CA LEU A 44 -1.20 -17.05 70.41
C LEU A 44 -0.74 -16.90 68.94
N GLU A 45 0.27 -17.66 68.51
CA GLU A 45 0.69 -17.71 67.11
C GLU A 45 -0.43 -18.23 66.20
N GLN A 46 -1.14 -19.27 66.61
CA GLN A 46 -2.27 -19.83 65.84
C GLN A 46 -3.43 -18.84 65.72
N GLU A 47 -3.81 -18.16 66.79
CA GLU A 47 -4.82 -17.10 66.73
C GLU A 47 -4.44 -15.98 65.76
N ASN A 48 -3.17 -15.58 65.75
CA ASN A 48 -2.69 -14.57 64.82
C ASN A 48 -2.73 -15.04 63.36
N LEU A 49 -2.43 -16.31 63.09
CA LEU A 49 -2.57 -16.89 61.76
C LEU A 49 -4.03 -16.94 61.32
N ILE A 50 -4.94 -17.36 62.20
CA ILE A 50 -6.37 -17.39 61.92
C ILE A 50 -6.86 -16.00 61.54
N LYS A 51 -6.51 -14.96 62.33
CA LYS A 51 -6.88 -13.56 62.03
C LYS A 51 -6.35 -13.08 60.68
N LYS A 52 -5.12 -13.46 60.30
CA LYS A 52 -4.55 -13.12 58.98
C LYS A 52 -5.33 -13.78 57.85
N LEU A 53 -5.62 -15.07 57.98
CA LEU A 53 -6.38 -15.82 56.98
C LEU A 53 -7.82 -15.31 56.86
N GLU A 54 -8.46 -14.94 57.96
CA GLU A 54 -9.79 -14.32 57.95
C GLU A 54 -9.78 -12.97 57.21
N LEU A 55 -8.74 -12.17 57.42
CA LEU A 55 -8.55 -10.91 56.71
C LEU A 55 -8.31 -11.13 55.22
N GLU A 56 -7.46 -12.09 54.82
CA GLU A 56 -7.27 -12.45 53.41
C GLU A 56 -8.57 -12.97 52.75
N LEU A 57 -9.33 -13.82 53.45
CA LEU A 57 -10.63 -14.30 53.00
C LEU A 57 -11.70 -13.19 52.95
N SER A 58 -11.52 -12.09 53.69
CA SER A 58 -12.42 -10.94 53.62
C SER A 58 -12.25 -10.14 52.32
N TYR A 59 -11.05 -10.16 51.73
CA TYR A 59 -10.78 -9.54 50.42
C TYR A 59 -11.21 -10.42 49.24
N ALA A 60 -11.46 -11.71 49.48
CA ALA A 60 -11.98 -12.60 48.44
C ALA A 60 -13.47 -12.26 48.16
N PRO A 61 -13.87 -12.07 46.90
CA PRO A 61 -15.25 -11.81 46.55
C PRO A 61 -16.12 -13.02 46.89
N LYS A 62 -16.99 -12.89 47.89
CA LYS A 62 -17.84 -13.99 48.40
C LYS A 62 -19.11 -14.18 47.58
N LYS A 63 -19.50 -13.17 46.81
CA LYS A 63 -20.73 -13.16 46.04
C LYS A 63 -20.43 -13.16 44.54
N PRO A 64 -21.22 -13.89 43.73
CA PRO A 64 -21.03 -13.94 42.29
C PRO A 64 -21.19 -12.55 41.63
N GLU A 65 -21.96 -11.64 42.26
CA GLU A 65 -22.10 -10.26 41.79
C GLU A 65 -20.80 -9.46 41.92
N ASP A 66 -20.00 -9.71 42.94
CA ASP A 66 -18.71 -9.02 43.14
C ASP A 66 -17.69 -9.50 42.11
N ILE A 67 -17.69 -10.79 41.80
CA ILE A 67 -16.89 -11.36 40.70
C ILE A 67 -17.29 -10.71 39.38
N LYS A 68 -18.60 -10.60 39.11
CA LYS A 68 -19.12 -9.96 37.91
C LYS A 68 -18.70 -8.49 37.83
N ARG A 69 -18.77 -7.73 38.93
CA ARG A 69 -18.30 -6.33 38.98
C ARG A 69 -16.81 -6.20 38.71
N ILE A 70 -15.98 -7.10 39.24
CA ILE A 70 -14.54 -7.12 38.98
C ILE A 70 -14.30 -7.40 37.49
N VAL A 71 -14.94 -8.43 36.93
CA VAL A 71 -14.84 -8.76 35.50
C VAL A 71 -15.31 -7.59 34.64
N ASP A 72 -16.46 -6.99 34.93
CA ASP A 72 -17.01 -5.86 34.19
C ASP A 72 -16.10 -4.61 34.30
N SER A 73 -15.40 -4.42 35.42
CA SER A 73 -14.43 -3.33 35.59
C SER A 73 -13.15 -3.54 34.77
N TYR A 74 -12.63 -4.77 34.72
CA TYR A 74 -11.40 -5.10 33.97
C TYR A 74 -11.65 -5.23 32.46
N TYR A 75 -12.85 -5.67 32.07
CA TYR A 75 -13.29 -5.78 30.69
C TYR A 75 -14.24 -4.64 30.32
N SER A 76 -14.11 -3.46 30.94
CA SER A 76 -14.84 -2.28 30.51
C SER A 76 -14.34 -1.86 29.13
N TYR A 77 -15.10 -2.25 28.11
CA TYR A 77 -14.86 -1.85 26.72
C TYR A 77 -15.24 -0.39 26.47
N GLU A 78 -15.63 0.40 27.48
CA GLU A 78 -16.08 1.79 27.28
C GLU A 78 -15.04 2.65 26.57
N HIS A 79 -13.77 2.51 26.91
CA HIS A 79 -12.71 3.26 26.23
C HIS A 79 -12.52 2.81 24.77
N LEU A 80 -12.70 1.52 24.47
CA LEU A 80 -12.66 1.00 23.11
C LEU A 80 -13.90 1.45 22.31
N LEU A 81 -15.08 1.43 22.92
CA LEU A 81 -16.32 1.93 22.34
C LEU A 81 -16.26 3.44 22.10
N SER A 82 -15.67 4.21 23.01
CA SER A 82 -15.42 5.65 22.84
C SER A 82 -14.48 5.91 21.67
N LYS A 83 -13.40 5.13 21.53
CA LYS A 83 -12.49 5.20 20.38
C LYS A 83 -13.17 4.83 19.06
N ILE A 84 -14.02 3.79 19.06
CA ILE A 84 -14.80 3.40 17.89
C ILE A 84 -15.73 4.54 17.48
N ARG A 85 -16.49 5.12 18.42
CA ARG A 85 -17.36 6.28 18.14
C ARG A 85 -16.58 7.49 17.61
N ALA A 86 -15.43 7.81 18.20
CA ALA A 86 -14.58 8.90 17.72
C ALA A 86 -14.02 8.65 16.31
N LEU A 87 -13.72 7.39 15.96
CA LEU A 87 -13.32 7.00 14.61
C LEU A 87 -14.49 7.08 13.63
N ASP A 88 -15.68 6.66 14.02
CA ASP A 88 -16.89 6.76 13.21
C ASP A 88 -17.22 8.22 12.90
N GLU A 89 -17.21 9.11 13.91
CA GLU A 89 -17.37 10.56 13.73
C GLU A 89 -16.31 11.14 12.79
N LYS A 90 -15.06 10.67 12.90
CA LYS A 90 -13.99 11.09 11.99
C LYS A 90 -14.23 10.59 10.56
N ILE A 91 -14.71 9.36 10.38
CA ILE A 91 -15.08 8.81 9.07
C ILE A 91 -16.22 9.62 8.45
N ASP A 92 -17.25 9.96 9.24
CA ASP A 92 -18.37 10.76 8.77
C ASP A 92 -17.93 12.18 8.40
N SER A 93 -17.08 12.82 9.20
CA SER A 93 -16.49 14.13 8.85
C SER A 93 -15.67 14.09 7.56
N LEU A 94 -15.00 12.96 7.26
CA LEU A 94 -14.23 12.77 6.03
C LEU A 94 -15.14 12.46 4.83
N ARG A 95 -16.27 11.77 5.05
CA ARG A 95 -17.29 11.53 4.02
C ARG A 95 -18.03 12.81 3.66
N GLU A 96 -18.30 13.68 4.63
CA GLU A 96 -18.89 15.00 4.40
C GLU A 96 -17.88 15.97 3.77
N ARG A 97 -16.58 15.84 4.09
CA ARG A 97 -15.46 16.44 3.34
C ARG A 97 -15.19 15.72 2.02
N LYS A 98 -16.24 15.38 1.25
CA LYS A 98 -16.09 15.15 -0.20
C LYS A 98 -15.26 16.30 -0.77
N PRO A 99 -14.28 16.03 -1.64
CA PRO A 99 -13.35 17.05 -2.13
C PRO A 99 -14.07 17.95 -3.13
N ARG A 100 -14.85 18.92 -2.65
CA ARG A 100 -15.43 19.96 -3.51
C ARG A 100 -14.35 20.83 -4.14
N GLU A 101 -13.14 20.86 -3.57
CA GLU A 101 -12.02 21.64 -4.11
C GLU A 101 -11.19 20.88 -5.17
N LYS A 102 -11.12 19.54 -5.17
CA LYS A 102 -10.33 18.80 -6.18
C LYS A 102 -11.09 18.46 -7.47
N LEU A 103 -12.41 18.60 -7.50
CA LEU A 103 -13.20 18.36 -8.72
C LEU A 103 -12.95 19.43 -9.80
N PHE A 104 -12.61 20.66 -9.42
CA PHE A 104 -12.32 21.74 -10.36
C PHE A 104 -10.93 21.60 -11.00
N GLU A 105 -9.90 21.21 -10.23
CA GLU A 105 -8.54 21.02 -10.77
C GLU A 105 -8.43 19.82 -11.72
N VAL A 106 -9.14 18.73 -11.44
CA VAL A 106 -9.11 17.54 -12.31
C VAL A 106 -9.79 17.83 -13.65
N GLY A 107 -10.91 18.55 -13.66
CA GLY A 107 -11.60 18.92 -14.91
C GLY A 107 -10.76 19.83 -15.80
N GLU A 108 -10.02 20.78 -15.23
CA GLU A 108 -9.12 21.65 -16.00
C GLU A 108 -7.91 20.87 -16.57
N ILE A 109 -7.37 19.92 -15.81
CA ILE A 109 -6.27 19.05 -16.26
C ILE A 109 -6.75 18.14 -17.39
N GLU A 110 -7.94 17.56 -17.29
CA GLU A 110 -8.55 16.71 -18.34
C GLU A 110 -8.79 17.50 -19.63
N GLN A 111 -9.37 18.70 -19.53
CA GLN A 111 -9.57 19.57 -20.71
C GLN A 111 -8.24 19.98 -21.36
N ARG A 112 -7.20 20.23 -20.56
CA ARG A 112 -5.88 20.56 -21.08
C ARG A 112 -5.22 19.36 -21.77
N LEU A 113 -5.40 18.15 -21.24
CA LEU A 113 -4.91 16.91 -21.85
C LEU A 113 -5.58 16.67 -23.20
N GLU A 114 -6.90 16.85 -23.28
CA GLU A 114 -7.68 16.66 -24.51
C GLU A 114 -7.26 17.63 -25.62
N ARG A 115 -7.04 18.91 -25.28
CA ARG A 115 -6.51 19.91 -26.22
C ARG A 115 -5.13 19.54 -26.76
N LEU A 116 -4.24 19.06 -25.89
CA LEU A 116 -2.89 18.63 -26.28
C LEU A 116 -2.92 17.37 -27.17
N GLU A 117 -3.82 16.42 -26.90
CA GLU A 117 -4.00 15.26 -27.77
C GLU A 117 -4.53 15.62 -29.15
N GLN A 118 -5.53 16.52 -29.22
CA GLN A 118 -6.09 16.98 -30.50
C GLN A 118 -5.02 17.69 -31.34
N GLN A 119 -4.17 18.53 -30.70
CA GLN A 119 -3.05 19.18 -31.37
C GLN A 119 -2.01 18.18 -31.88
N LYS A 120 -1.64 17.16 -31.10
CA LYS A 120 -0.73 16.09 -31.55
C LYS A 120 -1.31 15.30 -32.72
N LYS A 121 -2.59 14.93 -32.66
CA LYS A 121 -3.28 14.20 -33.75
C LYS A 121 -3.31 15.04 -35.02
N ALA A 122 -3.57 16.35 -34.93
CA ALA A 122 -3.53 17.27 -36.06
C ALA A 122 -2.13 17.38 -36.68
N ALA A 123 -1.09 17.59 -35.88
CA ALA A 123 0.29 17.70 -36.36
C ALA A 123 0.81 16.41 -37.02
N VAL A 124 0.41 15.24 -36.50
CA VAL A 124 0.75 13.94 -37.10
C VAL A 124 0.02 13.77 -38.43
N ARG A 125 -1.29 14.07 -38.49
CA ARG A 125 -2.07 14.03 -39.74
C ARG A 125 -1.47 14.96 -40.79
N GLU A 126 -1.11 16.18 -40.43
CA GLU A 126 -0.48 17.14 -41.34
C GLU A 126 0.87 16.64 -41.87
N LYS A 127 1.71 16.05 -41.01
CA LYS A 127 2.98 15.43 -41.43
C LYS A 127 2.77 14.26 -42.38
N ILE A 128 1.76 13.42 -42.14
CA ILE A 128 1.42 12.28 -43.01
C ILE A 128 0.90 12.79 -44.36
N VAL A 129 -0.02 13.76 -44.36
CA VAL A 129 -0.56 14.36 -45.60
C VAL A 129 0.55 15.04 -46.40
N LYS A 130 1.46 15.77 -45.76
CA LYS A 130 2.63 16.39 -46.43
C LYS A 130 3.57 15.35 -47.04
N ARG A 131 3.82 14.22 -46.36
CA ARG A 131 4.63 13.13 -46.93
C ARG A 131 3.91 12.42 -48.07
N LEU A 132 2.63 12.13 -47.92
CA LEU A 132 1.82 11.46 -48.94
C LEU A 132 1.72 12.30 -50.21
N THR A 133 1.47 13.60 -50.07
CA THR A 133 1.41 14.53 -51.21
C THR A 133 2.76 14.75 -51.88
N LYS A 134 3.86 14.79 -51.10
CA LYS A 134 5.22 14.83 -51.66
C LYS A 134 5.54 13.55 -52.45
N ASN A 135 5.23 12.38 -51.88
CA ASN A 135 5.45 11.10 -52.53
C ASN A 135 4.53 10.89 -53.73
N SER A 136 3.27 11.35 -53.69
CA SER A 136 2.35 11.24 -54.81
C SER A 136 2.77 12.12 -55.98
N LYS A 137 3.29 13.32 -55.71
CA LYS A 137 3.86 14.20 -56.74
C LYS A 137 5.06 13.57 -57.43
N GLU A 138 5.99 13.00 -56.66
CA GLU A 138 7.17 12.31 -57.19
C GLU A 138 6.77 11.10 -58.03
N TYR A 139 5.80 10.32 -57.55
CA TYR A 139 5.24 9.20 -58.29
C TYR A 139 4.65 9.66 -59.63
N ILE A 140 3.83 10.71 -59.63
CA ILE A 140 3.25 11.27 -60.87
C ILE A 140 4.35 11.74 -61.81
N LYS A 141 5.40 12.44 -61.34
CA LYS A 141 6.55 12.83 -62.17
C LYS A 141 7.19 11.63 -62.84
N SER A 142 7.52 10.60 -62.05
CA SER A 142 8.13 9.37 -62.57
C SER A 142 7.25 8.68 -63.62
N LEU A 143 5.92 8.69 -63.41
CA LEU A 143 4.95 8.12 -64.33
C LEU A 143 4.87 8.93 -65.63
N LEU A 144 4.85 10.26 -65.56
CA LEU A 144 4.86 11.13 -66.75
C LEU A 144 6.13 10.90 -67.57
N VAL A 145 7.30 10.86 -66.94
CA VAL A 145 8.57 10.50 -67.63
C VAL A 145 8.45 9.13 -68.29
N SER A 146 7.87 8.14 -67.60
CA SER A 146 7.71 6.79 -68.15
C SER A 146 6.82 6.76 -69.41
N TYR A 147 5.74 7.52 -69.43
CA TYR A 147 4.86 7.64 -70.60
C TYR A 147 5.56 8.37 -71.75
N ILE A 148 6.21 9.49 -71.48
CA ILE A 148 6.94 10.24 -72.51
C ILE A 148 8.06 9.37 -73.10
N ARG A 149 8.79 8.61 -72.28
CA ARG A 149 9.81 7.67 -72.75
C ARG A 149 9.21 6.53 -73.58
N LYS A 150 8.05 5.99 -73.19
CA LYS A 150 7.38 4.89 -73.89
C LYS A 150 6.86 5.28 -75.27
N TYR A 151 6.25 6.47 -75.37
CA TYR A 151 5.62 6.94 -76.61
C TYR A 151 6.55 7.82 -77.47
N GLY A 152 7.71 8.23 -76.94
CA GLY A 152 8.70 9.07 -77.60
C GLY A 152 8.28 10.53 -77.70
N GLN A 153 7.10 10.77 -78.29
CA GLN A 153 6.45 12.07 -78.39
C GLN A 153 4.98 11.93 -78.00
N ILE A 154 4.53 12.71 -77.02
CA ILE A 154 3.13 12.68 -76.55
C ILE A 154 2.58 14.09 -76.37
N GLY A 155 1.33 14.30 -76.79
CA GLY A 155 0.66 15.59 -76.66
C GLY A 155 0.20 15.84 -75.23
N ALA A 156 0.18 17.11 -74.81
CA ALA A 156 -0.31 17.52 -73.49
C ALA A 156 -1.72 17.02 -73.17
N LEU A 157 -2.60 17.00 -74.18
CA LEU A 157 -3.99 16.58 -74.03
C LEU A 157 -4.10 15.07 -73.78
N GLN A 158 -3.36 14.26 -74.54
CA GLN A 158 -3.33 12.80 -74.39
C GLN A 158 -2.76 12.39 -73.03
N LEU A 159 -1.67 13.03 -72.62
CA LEU A 159 -1.04 12.78 -71.32
C LEU A 159 -1.97 13.16 -70.15
N LYS A 160 -2.73 14.26 -70.31
CA LYS A 160 -3.77 14.70 -69.36
C LYS A 160 -4.90 13.68 -69.29
N ASP A 161 -5.38 13.18 -70.42
CA ASP A 161 -6.47 12.19 -70.43
C ASP A 161 -6.05 10.90 -69.72
N MET A 162 -4.84 10.38 -69.99
CA MET A 162 -4.33 9.19 -69.32
C MET A 162 -4.14 9.37 -67.80
N VAL A 163 -3.53 10.47 -67.37
CA VAL A 163 -3.11 10.63 -65.94
C VAL A 163 -4.23 11.19 -65.07
N VAL A 164 -5.04 12.11 -65.61
CA VAL A 164 -6.10 12.82 -64.87
C VAL A 164 -7.45 12.14 -65.05
N ILE A 165 -7.82 11.73 -66.27
CA ILE A 165 -9.16 11.21 -66.55
C ILE A 165 -9.22 9.70 -66.33
N GLU A 166 -8.29 8.94 -66.92
CA GLU A 166 -8.29 7.46 -66.81
C GLU A 166 -7.81 6.99 -65.44
N GLN A 167 -6.66 7.51 -64.99
CA GLN A 167 -6.03 7.05 -63.74
C GLN A 167 -6.44 7.85 -62.50
N GLY A 168 -7.02 9.06 -62.68
CA GLY A 168 -7.47 9.88 -61.56
C GLY A 168 -6.38 10.29 -60.56
N LEU A 169 -5.11 10.29 -60.96
CA LEU A 169 -3.98 10.42 -60.02
C LEU A 169 -3.78 11.85 -59.51
N CYS A 170 -4.22 12.86 -60.26
CA CYS A 170 -4.16 14.25 -59.85
C CYS A 170 -5.25 15.09 -60.50
N SER A 171 -5.48 16.29 -59.96
CA SER A 171 -6.39 17.27 -60.57
C SER A 171 -5.77 17.91 -61.82
N LYS A 172 -6.62 18.40 -62.74
CA LYS A 172 -6.19 19.11 -63.95
C LYS A 172 -5.18 20.24 -63.67
N SER A 173 -5.38 21.00 -62.59
CA SER A 173 -4.47 22.09 -62.20
C SER A 173 -3.12 21.58 -61.68
N SER A 174 -3.12 20.50 -60.91
CA SER A 174 -1.89 19.89 -60.38
C SER A 174 -1.06 19.27 -61.51
N PHE A 175 -1.72 18.65 -62.49
CA PHE A 175 -1.07 18.11 -63.68
C PHE A 175 -0.25 19.16 -64.45
N TYR A 176 -0.85 20.31 -64.78
CA TYR A 176 -0.12 21.36 -65.51
C TYR A 176 1.02 21.97 -64.70
N ARG A 177 0.85 22.15 -63.38
CA ARG A 177 1.95 22.59 -62.50
C ARG A 177 3.11 21.60 -62.46
N ILE A 178 2.82 20.31 -62.41
CA ILE A 178 3.86 19.27 -62.41
C ILE A 178 4.61 19.29 -63.75
N LEU A 179 3.92 19.42 -64.88
CA LEU A 179 4.57 19.52 -66.19
C LEU A 179 5.45 20.77 -66.32
N GLU A 180 4.96 21.92 -65.87
CA GLU A 180 5.74 23.17 -65.86
C GLU A 180 6.99 23.05 -64.99
N GLU A 181 6.88 22.41 -63.82
CA GLU A 181 8.05 22.12 -62.98
C GLU A 181 9.05 21.17 -63.65
N MET A 182 8.58 20.16 -64.39
CA MET A 182 9.46 19.23 -65.10
C MET A 182 10.15 19.88 -66.29
N GLU A 183 9.47 20.82 -66.97
CA GLU A 183 10.06 21.67 -68.01
C GLU A 183 11.15 22.58 -67.42
N LEU A 184 10.89 23.20 -66.26
CA LEU A 184 11.87 24.03 -65.53
C LEU A 184 13.08 23.24 -65.03
N LEU A 185 12.89 21.97 -64.65
CA LEU A 185 13.97 21.07 -64.23
C LEU A 185 14.71 20.41 -65.42
N GLU A 186 14.35 20.77 -66.65
CA GLU A 186 14.87 20.21 -67.90
C GLU A 186 14.77 18.67 -68.02
N GLU A 187 13.83 18.05 -67.30
CA GLU A 187 13.60 16.60 -67.36
C GLU A 187 12.88 16.19 -68.67
N ILE A 188 12.15 17.14 -69.27
CA ILE A 188 11.34 16.97 -70.49
C ILE A 188 11.59 18.18 -71.40
N GLU A 189 11.62 17.94 -72.72
CA GLU A 189 11.70 19.00 -73.73
C GLU A 189 10.31 19.27 -74.34
N VAL A 190 9.98 20.54 -74.57
CA VAL A 190 8.69 20.97 -75.11
C VAL A 190 8.85 21.44 -76.55
N ALA A 191 8.23 20.71 -77.48
CA ALA A 191 8.11 21.11 -78.86
C ALA A 191 6.70 21.67 -79.13
N ARG A 192 6.61 22.97 -79.45
CA ARG A 192 5.34 23.57 -79.88
C ARG A 192 5.09 23.26 -81.35
N ARG A 193 3.99 22.59 -81.65
CA ARG A 193 3.54 22.33 -83.03
C ARG A 193 2.14 22.92 -83.20
N GLY A 194 2.08 24.14 -83.73
CA GLY A 194 0.83 24.89 -83.88
C GLY A 194 0.28 25.37 -82.53
N LYS A 195 -0.94 24.96 -82.18
CA LYS A 195 -1.61 25.31 -80.90
C LYS A 195 -1.35 24.31 -79.77
N GLU A 196 -0.65 23.22 -80.04
CA GLU A 196 -0.43 22.14 -79.07
C GLU A 196 1.04 22.00 -78.68
N ASN A 197 1.25 21.71 -77.39
CA ASN A 197 2.56 21.40 -76.83
C ASN A 197 2.76 19.88 -76.86
N PHE A 198 3.86 19.45 -77.45
CA PHE A 198 4.31 18.06 -77.42
C PHE A 198 5.49 17.92 -76.46
N TYR A 199 5.48 16.86 -75.67
CA TYR A 199 6.53 16.55 -74.71
C TYR A 199 7.40 15.43 -75.24
N LEU A 200 8.72 15.65 -75.19
CA LEU A 200 9.76 14.76 -75.68
C LEU A 200 10.71 14.40 -74.53
N TYR A 201 11.18 13.17 -74.52
CA TYR A 201 12.18 12.75 -73.53
C TYR A 201 13.57 13.28 -73.93
N LYS A 202 14.17 14.11 -73.07
CA LYS A 202 15.55 14.59 -73.27
C LYS A 202 16.50 13.44 -72.93
N ALA A 203 17.04 12.78 -73.95
CA ALA A 203 18.11 11.83 -73.75
C ALA A 203 19.32 12.59 -73.21
N VAL A 204 19.65 12.38 -71.92
CA VAL A 204 20.89 12.90 -71.34
C VAL A 204 22.04 12.42 -72.23
N LYS A 205 22.68 13.35 -72.95
CA LYS A 205 24.01 13.10 -73.54
C LYS A 205 24.92 12.81 -72.36
N GLN A 206 25.22 11.54 -72.13
CA GLN A 206 26.34 11.16 -71.28
C GLN A 206 27.60 11.75 -71.94
N LEU A 207 28.18 12.74 -71.29
CA LEU A 207 29.56 13.17 -71.51
C LEU A 207 30.49 12.25 -70.72
#